data_AF-A0A895XIU4-F1
#
_entry.id   AF-A0A895XIU4-F1
#
_cell.length_a   1.000
_cell.length_b   1.000
_cell.length_c   1.000
_cell.angle_alpha   90.00
_cell.angle_beta   90.00
_cell.angle_gamma   90.00
#
_symmetry.space_group_name_H-M   'P 1'
#
loop_
_entity.id
_entity.type
_entity.pdbx_description
1 polymer ?
#
loop_
_entity_poly.entity_id
_entity_poly.type
_entity_poly.pdbx_seq_one_letter_code
_entity_poly.pdbx_strand_id
1 'polypeptide(L)'
;MDDRGSRLRAARREAGIGLDTMARRTGLSKGHLSRIETGQRVATPSVLLAYRQVCPDLEIPTNWDDVNRRKLVSSGLIAMVGATLPKSVDTSALGEVPRSVSEADIRDLEIAISSWTNQELSGGGRTVLAAGTALLNWATSLVQTTRTEAARTQLLSLAAYMADRCGWATFNVGLHDHATAFFQQGLSLATEAGDPHVTAQLLSDMAGHAVYRRRPAEALACVEAARDLEVVPTLRAALYAVRAEAYGVLGEQSLVERWTERAVAEATESRPDLPHPTWLPSFRGPESLDASIGFAHYLTYLRSGGTDAANNALEHMTRAAHAGAPYRSRSTALSALRAAVIQMSLDNADLEAGFDLAWSTCNELPDARSVRIGRELKSLDEASSQAGHHDGVHELRSTIATLRGGPEPV
;
A
#
# COMPACT_ATOMS: atom_id res chain seq x y z
N MET A 1 37.87 2.44 -8.14
CA MET A 1 36.98 2.98 -9.20
C MET A 1 35.92 1.93 -9.45
N ASP A 2 34.65 2.34 -9.44
CA ASP A 2 33.51 1.42 -9.51
C ASP A 2 33.29 0.99 -10.98
N ASP A 3 33.71 -0.23 -11.34
CA ASP A 3 33.63 -0.82 -12.70
C ASP A 3 32.19 -1.21 -13.13
N ARG A 4 31.18 -0.78 -12.35
CA ARG A 4 29.78 -1.14 -12.59
C ARG A 4 29.20 -0.49 -13.85
N GLY A 5 29.52 0.79 -14.10
CA GLY A 5 29.02 1.53 -15.25
C GLY A 5 29.49 0.97 -16.59
N SER A 6 30.78 0.63 -16.67
CA SER A 6 31.42 0.01 -17.84
C SER A 6 30.80 -1.34 -18.20
N ARG A 7 30.48 -2.17 -17.21
CA ARG A 7 29.84 -3.48 -17.43
C ARG A 7 28.41 -3.38 -17.94
N LEU A 8 27.61 -2.46 -17.39
CA LEU A 8 26.26 -2.20 -17.90
C LEU A 8 26.28 -1.70 -19.35
N ARG A 9 27.24 -0.83 -19.66
CA ARG A 9 27.47 -0.34 -21.03
C ARG A 9 27.88 -1.47 -21.98
N ALA A 10 28.72 -2.40 -21.52
CA ALA A 10 29.15 -3.56 -22.30
C ALA A 10 27.96 -4.48 -22.61
N ALA A 11 27.21 -4.91 -21.59
CA ALA A 11 26.05 -5.78 -21.77
C ALA A 11 24.98 -5.19 -22.67
N ARG A 12 24.67 -3.89 -22.52
CA ARG A 12 23.72 -3.21 -23.40
C ARG A 12 24.19 -3.21 -24.87
N ARG A 13 25.50 -3.01 -25.09
CA ARG A 13 26.09 -3.02 -26.44
C ARG A 13 26.13 -4.41 -27.05
N GLU A 14 26.44 -5.42 -26.26
CA GLU A 14 26.42 -6.83 -26.65
C GLU A 14 25.01 -7.29 -27.06
N ALA A 15 23.98 -6.82 -26.33
CA ALA A 15 22.58 -7.02 -26.70
C ALA A 15 22.13 -6.19 -27.94
N GLY A 16 23.01 -5.38 -28.55
CA GLY A 16 22.69 -4.55 -29.71
C GLY A 16 21.76 -3.36 -29.42
N ILE A 17 21.61 -2.97 -28.15
CA ILE A 17 20.62 -1.96 -27.73
C ILE A 17 21.26 -0.57 -27.63
N GLY A 18 20.70 0.43 -28.31
CA GLY A 18 21.10 1.84 -28.14
C GLY A 18 20.59 2.44 -26.82
N LEU A 19 21.24 3.49 -26.31
CA LEU A 19 20.81 4.18 -25.06
C LEU A 19 19.38 4.72 -25.14
N ASP A 20 18.92 5.17 -26.32
CA ASP A 20 17.54 5.63 -26.52
C ASP A 20 16.52 4.49 -26.41
N THR A 21 16.86 3.32 -26.94
CA THR A 21 16.02 2.12 -26.81
C THR A 21 16.04 1.60 -25.38
N MET A 22 17.18 1.64 -24.71
CA MET A 22 17.30 1.28 -23.30
C MET A 22 16.45 2.19 -22.41
N ALA A 23 16.50 3.51 -22.64
CA ALA A 23 15.70 4.49 -21.91
C ALA A 23 14.20 4.20 -22.05
N ARG A 24 13.72 3.92 -23.26
CA ARG A 24 12.31 3.55 -23.50
C ARG A 24 11.90 2.26 -22.81
N ARG A 25 12.75 1.22 -22.86
CA ARG A 25 12.43 -0.10 -22.28
C ARG A 25 12.51 -0.15 -20.75
N THR A 26 13.32 0.72 -20.15
CA THR A 26 13.51 0.78 -18.69
C THR A 26 12.70 1.88 -18.00
N GLY A 27 12.13 2.82 -18.77
CA GLY A 27 11.49 4.02 -18.22
C GLY A 27 12.47 5.04 -17.62
N LEU A 28 13.79 4.83 -17.75
CA LEU A 28 14.82 5.72 -17.24
C LEU A 28 15.26 6.73 -18.31
N SER A 29 15.66 7.95 -17.90
CA SER A 29 16.13 8.94 -18.87
C SER A 29 17.50 8.57 -19.49
N LYS A 30 17.67 8.83 -20.79
CA LYS A 30 18.93 8.61 -21.52
C LYS A 30 20.14 9.25 -20.81
N GLY A 31 19.97 10.49 -20.32
CA GLY A 31 21.02 11.21 -19.59
C GLY A 31 21.36 10.57 -18.25
N HIS A 32 20.39 9.98 -17.56
CA HIS A 32 20.63 9.22 -16.32
C HIS A 32 21.39 7.93 -16.59
N LEU A 33 21.00 7.17 -17.61
CA LEU A 33 21.69 5.95 -18.05
C LEU A 33 23.14 6.23 -18.47
N SER A 34 23.37 7.29 -19.25
CA SER A 34 24.70 7.72 -19.68
C SER A 34 25.62 8.05 -18.49
N ARG A 35 25.12 8.80 -17.50
CA ARG A 35 25.88 9.14 -16.29
C ARG A 35 26.23 7.90 -15.46
N ILE A 36 25.40 6.87 -15.48
CA ILE A 36 25.69 5.60 -14.80
C ILE A 36 26.74 4.81 -15.58
N GLU A 37 26.58 4.66 -16.89
CA GLU A 37 27.51 3.91 -17.74
C GLU A 37 28.92 4.52 -17.81
N THR A 38 29.03 5.83 -17.55
CA THR A 38 30.30 6.56 -17.50
C THR A 38 30.89 6.66 -16.09
N GLY A 39 30.24 6.05 -15.09
CA GLY A 39 30.69 6.07 -13.70
C GLY A 39 30.50 7.42 -12.97
N GLN A 40 29.84 8.39 -13.61
CA GLN A 40 29.49 9.68 -12.99
C GLN A 40 28.37 9.54 -11.95
N ARG A 41 27.59 8.45 -12.00
CA ARG A 41 26.63 8.04 -10.97
C ARG A 41 26.73 6.56 -10.69
N VAL A 42 26.50 6.19 -9.44
CA VAL A 42 26.46 4.79 -9.01
C VAL A 42 25.20 4.12 -9.57
N ALA A 43 25.34 2.90 -10.10
CA ALA A 43 24.20 2.09 -10.50
C ALA A 43 23.46 1.59 -9.25
N THR A 44 22.20 2.00 -9.07
CA THR A 44 21.34 1.53 -7.98
C THR A 44 20.77 0.14 -8.28
N PRO A 45 20.30 -0.62 -7.29
CA PRO A 45 19.65 -1.92 -7.51
C PRO A 45 18.49 -1.86 -8.51
N SER A 46 17.69 -0.80 -8.48
CA SER A 46 16.61 -0.56 -9.44
C SER A 46 17.11 -0.43 -10.89
N VAL A 47 18.27 0.21 -11.10
CA VAL A 47 18.89 0.31 -12.43
C VAL A 47 19.43 -1.05 -12.85
N LEU A 48 20.06 -1.80 -11.96
CA LEU A 48 20.56 -3.14 -12.26
C LEU A 48 19.43 -4.10 -12.66
N LEU A 49 18.31 -4.08 -11.94
CA LEU A 49 17.11 -4.85 -12.27
C LEU A 49 16.52 -4.42 -13.62
N ALA A 50 16.44 -3.12 -13.90
CA ALA A 50 16.00 -2.61 -15.18
C ALA A 50 16.92 -3.04 -16.34
N TYR A 51 18.25 -3.09 -16.10
CA TYR A 51 19.19 -3.63 -17.09
C TYR A 51 19.02 -5.14 -17.28
N ARG A 52 18.84 -5.92 -16.22
CA ARG A 52 18.61 -7.36 -16.30
C ARG A 52 17.32 -7.72 -17.02
N GLN A 53 16.26 -6.94 -16.84
CA GLN A 53 15.00 -7.12 -17.56
C GLN A 53 15.16 -6.96 -19.08
N VAL A 54 16.08 -6.08 -19.52
CA VAL A 54 16.27 -5.75 -20.94
C VAL A 54 17.46 -6.51 -21.57
N CYS A 55 18.45 -6.89 -20.76
CA CYS A 55 19.65 -7.65 -21.11
C CYS A 55 19.73 -8.89 -20.19
N PRO A 56 19.03 -9.99 -20.52
CA PRO A 56 18.91 -11.16 -19.65
C PRO A 56 20.25 -11.84 -19.33
N ASP A 57 21.20 -11.77 -20.26
CA ASP A 57 22.54 -12.38 -20.15
C ASP A 57 23.52 -11.54 -19.32
N LEU A 58 23.07 -10.42 -18.75
CA LEU A 58 23.89 -9.61 -17.85
C LEU A 58 24.20 -10.40 -16.57
N GLU A 59 25.43 -10.93 -16.48
CA GLU A 59 25.96 -11.52 -15.25
C GLU A 59 26.23 -10.43 -14.20
N ILE A 60 25.45 -10.50 -13.12
CA ILE A 60 25.60 -9.71 -11.89
C ILE A 60 26.31 -10.62 -10.86
N PRO A 61 27.61 -10.42 -10.58
CA PRO A 61 28.34 -11.15 -9.54
C PRO A 61 27.61 -11.15 -8.19
N THR A 62 27.57 -12.31 -7.54
CA THR A 62 26.90 -12.54 -6.24
C THR A 62 27.44 -11.68 -5.10
N ASN A 63 28.68 -11.18 -5.18
CA ASN A 63 29.22 -10.20 -4.23
C ASN A 63 28.65 -8.77 -4.41
N TRP A 64 27.76 -8.56 -5.38
CA TRP A 64 27.02 -7.30 -5.59
C TRP A 64 25.82 -7.17 -4.64
N ASP A 65 25.39 -8.27 -4.02
CA ASP A 65 24.35 -8.31 -2.98
C ASP A 65 24.91 -8.06 -1.56
N ASP A 66 26.17 -8.48 -1.30
CA ASP A 66 26.75 -8.46 0.05
C ASP A 66 27.17 -7.06 0.55
N VAL A 67 27.55 -6.14 -0.34
CA VAL A 67 27.95 -4.79 0.07
C VAL A 67 26.75 -3.93 0.50
N ASN A 68 25.52 -4.34 0.15
CA ASN A 68 24.29 -3.60 0.45
C ASN A 68 23.48 -4.16 1.62
N ARG A 69 23.70 -5.40 2.10
CA ARG A 69 23.09 -5.84 3.38
C ARG A 69 23.55 -5.00 4.58
N ARG A 70 24.80 -4.50 4.57
CA ARG A 70 25.32 -3.61 5.62
C ARG A 70 25.16 -2.11 5.34
N LYS A 71 24.97 -1.72 4.08
CA LYS A 71 24.83 -0.29 3.70
C LYS A 71 23.40 0.18 3.45
N LEU A 72 22.44 -0.70 3.16
CA LEU A 72 21.04 -0.30 3.07
C LEU A 72 20.43 -0.02 4.46
N VAL A 73 20.95 -0.69 5.50
CA VAL A 73 20.62 -0.41 6.91
C VAL A 73 21.32 0.85 7.45
N SER A 74 22.26 1.45 6.70
CA SER A 74 23.02 2.63 7.13
C SER A 74 23.15 3.76 6.09
N SER A 75 22.39 3.75 4.99
CA SER A 75 22.45 4.81 3.97
C SER A 75 21.12 5.04 3.27
N GLY A 76 20.26 5.84 3.89
CA GLY A 76 19.44 6.86 3.22
C GLY A 76 18.45 6.41 2.13
N LEU A 77 17.25 6.05 2.55
CA LEU A 77 16.04 6.70 2.04
C LEU A 77 15.69 7.71 3.15
N ILE A 78 15.85 9.04 3.05
CA ILE A 78 15.38 10.01 2.03
C ILE A 78 16.31 11.24 2.02
N ALA A 79 16.68 11.73 0.84
CA ALA A 79 17.07 13.13 0.70
C ALA A 79 15.80 13.99 0.84
N MET A 80 15.60 14.58 2.02
CA MET A 80 14.46 15.44 2.33
C MET A 80 14.59 16.77 1.60
N VAL A 81 13.76 16.98 0.58
CA VAL A 81 13.33 18.33 0.21
C VAL A 81 11.86 18.45 0.63
N GLY A 82 11.63 19.02 1.81
CA GLY A 82 10.41 19.80 2.08
C GLY A 82 9.15 19.12 2.66
N ALA A 83 9.17 17.87 3.13
CA ALA A 83 8.01 17.34 3.85
C ALA A 83 8.02 17.82 5.31
N THR A 84 7.22 18.84 5.63
CA THR A 84 6.95 19.23 7.02
C THR A 84 6.04 18.19 7.65
N LEU A 85 6.50 17.47 8.67
CA LEU A 85 5.62 16.69 9.54
C LEU A 85 4.54 17.62 10.13
N PRO A 86 3.31 17.13 10.36
CA PRO A 86 2.29 17.94 11.01
C PRO A 86 2.80 18.38 12.39
N LYS A 87 2.51 19.64 12.77
CA LYS A 87 2.93 20.21 14.06
C LYS A 87 2.50 19.28 15.20
N SER A 88 3.38 19.12 16.20
CA SER A 88 3.15 18.32 17.40
C SER A 88 1.80 18.67 18.04
N VAL A 89 0.94 17.66 18.21
CA VAL A 89 -0.29 17.79 18.98
C VAL A 89 0.09 17.88 20.46
N ASP A 90 -0.59 18.77 21.20
CA ASP A 90 -0.39 18.93 22.64
C ASP A 90 -0.77 17.63 23.37
N THR A 91 0.22 16.95 23.93
CA THR A 91 0.06 15.72 24.71
C THR A 91 -0.01 15.99 26.21
N SER A 92 -0.11 17.24 26.67
CA SER A 92 -0.17 17.58 28.10
C SER A 92 -1.30 16.87 28.86
N ALA A 93 -2.40 16.55 28.17
CA ALA A 93 -3.51 15.78 28.71
C ALA A 93 -3.16 14.31 29.04
N LEU A 94 -2.09 13.75 28.47
CA LEU A 94 -1.57 12.40 28.78
C LEU A 94 -0.69 12.39 30.04
N GLY A 95 -0.40 13.55 30.63
CA GLY A 95 0.48 13.69 31.79
C GLY A 95 1.96 13.76 31.43
N GLU A 96 2.81 13.71 32.47
CA GLU A 96 4.27 13.64 32.27
C GLU A 96 4.68 12.25 31.78
N VAL A 97 5.61 12.20 30.83
CA VAL A 97 6.18 10.94 30.34
C VAL A 97 6.86 10.21 31.51
N PRO A 98 6.50 8.95 31.81
CA PRO A 98 7.10 8.21 32.91
C PRO A 98 8.63 8.16 32.82
N ARG A 99 9.31 8.34 33.96
CA ARG A 99 10.78 8.22 34.07
C ARG A 99 11.28 6.77 33.96
N SER A 100 10.37 5.81 34.09
CA SER A 100 10.59 4.38 33.91
C SER A 100 9.36 3.79 33.25
N VAL A 101 9.55 3.06 32.15
CA VAL A 101 8.46 2.39 31.43
C VAL A 101 8.29 0.97 31.98
N SER A 102 7.07 0.65 32.39
CA SER A 102 6.65 -0.68 32.84
C SER A 102 5.99 -1.48 31.73
N GLU A 103 5.82 -2.79 31.93
CA GLU A 103 5.04 -3.63 31.01
C GLU A 103 3.57 -3.20 30.93
N ALA A 104 3.03 -2.58 31.99
CA ALA A 104 1.66 -2.07 31.98
C ALA A 104 1.53 -0.89 31.01
N ASP A 105 2.51 0.01 30.97
CA ASP A 105 2.53 1.15 30.03
C ASP A 105 2.57 0.67 28.57
N ILE A 106 3.31 -0.41 28.29
CA ILE A 106 3.37 -1.02 26.94
C ILE A 106 2.01 -1.62 26.56
N ARG A 107 1.39 -2.38 27.48
CA ARG A 107 0.05 -2.96 27.24
C ARG A 107 -1.01 -1.88 27.05
N ASP A 108 -0.97 -0.80 27.82
CA ASP A 108 -1.90 0.32 27.67
C ASP A 108 -1.72 1.00 26.30
N LEU A 109 -0.49 1.15 25.83
CA LEU A 109 -0.19 1.65 24.49
C LEU A 109 -0.72 0.71 23.39
N GLU A 110 -0.53 -0.60 23.52
CA GLU A 110 -1.07 -1.60 22.59
C GLU A 110 -2.60 -1.51 22.46
N ILE A 111 -3.29 -1.40 23.60
CA ILE A 111 -4.75 -1.26 23.66
C ILE A 111 -5.18 0.06 23.00
N ALA A 112 -4.49 1.16 23.31
CA ALA A 112 -4.79 2.47 22.74
C ALA A 112 -4.62 2.49 21.21
N ILE A 113 -3.52 1.92 20.69
CA ILE A 113 -3.27 1.82 19.25
C ILE A 113 -4.33 0.96 18.57
N SER A 114 -4.70 -0.17 19.17
CA SER A 114 -5.72 -1.08 18.63
C SER A 114 -7.10 -0.40 18.59
N SER A 115 -7.48 0.30 19.66
CA SER A 115 -8.74 1.05 19.74
C SER A 115 -8.79 2.17 18.70
N TRP A 116 -7.71 2.95 18.58
CA TRP A 116 -7.60 4.00 17.58
C TRP A 116 -7.68 3.45 16.16
N THR A 117 -7.01 2.32 15.90
CA THR A 117 -7.01 1.65 14.60
C THR A 117 -8.42 1.27 14.18
N ASN A 118 -9.18 0.66 15.08
CA ASN A 118 -10.57 0.29 14.82
C ASN A 118 -11.43 1.53 14.53
N GLN A 119 -11.24 2.62 15.28
CA GLN A 119 -11.95 3.87 15.03
C GLN A 119 -11.62 4.49 13.65
N GLU A 120 -10.36 4.45 13.23
CA GLU A 120 -9.94 4.95 11.90
C GLU A 120 -10.54 4.12 10.76
N LEU A 121 -10.57 2.79 10.91
CA LEU A 121 -11.13 1.86 9.93
C LEU A 121 -12.64 2.05 9.74
N SER A 122 -13.36 2.40 10.80
CA SER A 122 -14.80 2.71 10.76
C SER A 122 -15.15 4.05 10.12
N GLY A 123 -14.17 4.78 9.55
CA GLY A 123 -14.43 6.04 8.82
C GLY A 123 -13.99 7.30 9.54
N GLY A 124 -13.06 7.20 10.51
CA GLY A 124 -12.50 8.34 11.21
C GLY A 124 -12.02 9.47 10.28
N GLY A 125 -12.44 10.71 10.57
CA GLY A 125 -12.04 11.92 9.82
C GLY A 125 -10.77 12.59 10.37
N ARG A 126 -10.55 13.87 10.03
CA ARG A 126 -9.35 14.64 10.45
C ARG A 126 -9.15 14.72 11.98
N THR A 127 -10.21 14.59 12.78
CA THR A 127 -10.13 14.57 14.25
C THR A 127 -9.42 13.31 14.77
N VAL A 128 -9.64 12.16 14.12
CA VAL A 128 -8.97 10.90 14.47
C VAL A 128 -7.47 11.00 14.19
N LEU A 129 -7.07 11.67 13.11
CA LEU A 129 -5.66 11.92 12.78
C LEU A 129 -4.90 12.70 13.87
N ALA A 130 -5.54 13.71 14.50
CA ALA A 130 -4.91 14.48 15.57
C ALA A 130 -4.62 13.60 16.80
N ALA A 131 -5.61 12.81 17.22
CA ALA A 131 -5.43 11.83 18.30
C ALA A 131 -4.34 10.81 17.97
N GLY A 132 -4.27 10.36 16.71
CA GLY A 132 -3.27 9.39 16.28
C GLY A 132 -1.84 9.94 16.31
N THR A 133 -1.67 11.19 15.88
CA THR A 133 -0.37 11.88 15.93
C THR A 133 0.08 12.10 17.38
N ALA A 134 -0.85 12.42 18.29
CA ALA A 134 -0.56 12.52 19.73
C ALA A 134 -0.09 11.18 20.30
N LEU A 135 -0.76 10.08 19.95
CA LEU A 135 -0.40 8.74 20.39
C LEU A 135 0.97 8.29 19.86
N LEU A 136 1.29 8.61 18.61
CA LEU A 136 2.62 8.37 18.04
C LEU A 136 3.73 9.15 18.76
N ASN A 137 3.47 10.43 19.08
CA ASN A 137 4.40 11.26 19.84
C ASN A 137 4.61 10.71 21.25
N TRP A 138 3.54 10.23 21.89
CA TRP A 138 3.60 9.56 23.19
C TRP A 138 4.45 8.29 23.13
N ALA A 139 4.19 7.40 22.17
CA ALA A 139 4.98 6.18 21.95
C ALA A 139 6.47 6.51 21.74
N THR A 140 6.78 7.50 20.92
CA THR A 140 8.15 7.95 20.66
C THR A 140 8.81 8.53 21.91
N SER A 141 8.04 9.20 22.78
CA SER A 141 8.55 9.71 24.05
C SER A 141 8.88 8.58 25.02
N LEU A 142 8.06 7.53 25.09
CA LEU A 142 8.34 6.32 25.89
C LEU A 142 9.61 5.60 25.41
N VAL A 143 9.84 5.54 24.09
CA VAL A 143 11.10 5.01 23.50
C VAL A 143 12.33 5.77 24.02
N GLN A 144 12.22 7.08 24.27
CA GLN A 144 13.32 7.92 24.74
C GLN A 144 13.58 7.80 26.25
N THR A 145 12.57 7.47 27.05
CA THR A 145 12.70 7.41 28.52
C THR A 145 12.92 6.01 29.06
N THR A 146 12.61 4.97 28.29
CA THR A 146 12.88 3.58 28.70
C THR A 146 14.38 3.32 28.90
N ARG A 147 14.70 2.41 29.84
CA ARG A 147 16.07 2.06 30.22
C ARG A 147 16.45 0.62 29.86
N THR A 148 15.51 -0.16 29.33
CA THR A 148 15.76 -1.55 28.95
C THR A 148 15.63 -1.71 27.44
N GLU A 149 16.53 -2.49 26.86
CA GLU A 149 16.51 -2.74 25.41
C GLU A 149 15.23 -3.50 25.01
N ALA A 150 14.78 -4.46 25.83
CA ALA A 150 13.57 -5.22 25.56
C ALA A 150 12.32 -4.31 25.44
N ALA A 151 12.13 -3.37 26.37
CA ALA A 151 11.02 -2.43 26.30
C ALA A 151 11.19 -1.45 25.13
N ARG A 152 12.42 -1.01 24.87
CA ARG A 152 12.74 -0.12 23.74
C ARG A 152 12.37 -0.75 22.40
N THR A 153 12.72 -2.01 22.17
CA THR A 153 12.34 -2.76 20.95
C THR A 153 10.83 -2.84 20.79
N GLN A 154 10.08 -3.20 21.85
CA GLN A 154 8.62 -3.28 21.78
C GLN A 154 7.97 -1.93 21.50
N LEU A 155 8.42 -0.86 22.19
CA LEU A 155 7.91 0.49 21.98
C LEU A 155 8.24 1.03 20.58
N LEU A 156 9.42 0.70 20.02
CA LEU A 156 9.78 1.04 18.64
C LEU A 156 8.84 0.35 17.64
N SER A 157 8.55 -0.94 17.82
CA SER A 157 7.57 -1.67 16.99
C SER A 157 6.18 -1.06 17.08
N LEU A 158 5.72 -0.69 18.28
CA LEU A 158 4.42 -0.04 18.49
C LEU A 158 4.36 1.36 17.87
N ALA A 159 5.41 2.17 18.05
CA ALA A 159 5.52 3.48 17.41
C ALA A 159 5.57 3.35 15.89
N ALA A 160 6.28 2.37 15.35
CA ALA A 160 6.34 2.09 13.93
C ALA A 160 4.97 1.72 13.36
N TYR A 161 4.25 0.82 14.03
CA TYR A 161 2.89 0.46 13.64
C TYR A 161 1.94 1.65 13.76
N MET A 162 2.05 2.49 14.80
CA MET A 162 1.21 3.68 14.91
C MET A 162 1.50 4.71 13.81
N ALA A 163 2.77 4.82 13.37
CA ALA A 163 3.14 5.64 12.23
C ALA A 163 2.54 5.10 10.92
N ASP A 164 2.52 3.78 10.70
CA ASP A 164 1.80 3.14 9.60
C ASP A 164 0.31 3.54 9.58
N ARG A 165 -0.33 3.46 10.75
CA ARG A 165 -1.74 3.86 10.93
C ARG A 165 -2.00 5.34 10.64
N CYS A 166 -1.10 6.23 11.06
CA CYS A 166 -1.17 7.66 10.72
C CYS A 166 -0.95 7.90 9.21
N GLY A 167 -0.09 7.10 8.58
CA GLY A 167 0.11 7.08 7.13
C GLY A 167 -1.18 6.77 6.38
N TRP A 168 -1.92 5.75 6.82
CA TRP A 168 -3.25 5.45 6.27
C TRP A 168 -4.26 6.56 6.48
N ALA A 169 -4.36 7.11 7.70
CA ALA A 169 -5.32 8.19 7.98
C ALA A 169 -5.08 9.43 7.10
N THR A 170 -3.81 9.85 6.95
CA THR A 170 -3.44 10.96 6.07
C THR A 170 -3.66 10.65 4.60
N PHE A 171 -3.34 9.42 4.16
CA PHE A 171 -3.64 8.96 2.82
C PHE A 171 -5.14 9.02 2.53
N ASN A 172 -5.98 8.53 3.44
CA ASN A 172 -7.43 8.52 3.25
C ASN A 172 -7.99 9.92 3.05
N VAL A 173 -7.46 10.96 3.70
CA VAL A 173 -7.89 12.36 3.49
C VAL A 173 -7.12 13.10 2.39
N GLY A 174 -6.29 12.41 1.59
CA GLY A 174 -5.60 12.97 0.43
C GLY A 174 -4.28 13.68 0.72
N LEU A 175 -3.78 13.65 1.96
CA LEU A 175 -2.51 14.26 2.35
C LEU A 175 -1.33 13.32 2.00
N HIS A 176 -1.09 13.12 0.71
CA HIS A 176 -0.15 12.10 0.22
C HIS A 176 1.29 12.28 0.72
N ASP A 177 1.78 13.52 0.80
CA ASP A 177 3.15 13.77 1.26
C ASP A 177 3.30 13.50 2.76
N HIS A 178 2.24 13.77 3.55
CA HIS A 178 2.20 13.41 4.96
C HIS A 178 2.14 11.89 5.15
N ALA A 179 1.36 11.20 4.31
CA ALA A 179 1.30 9.75 4.32
C ALA A 179 2.67 9.13 4.06
N THR A 180 3.37 9.61 3.03
CA THR A 180 4.74 9.18 2.73
C THR A 180 5.69 9.44 3.91
N ALA A 181 5.62 10.61 4.54
CA ALA A 181 6.46 10.93 5.70
C ALA A 181 6.19 10.00 6.90
N PHE A 182 4.92 9.71 7.22
CA PHE A 182 4.56 8.79 8.29
C PHE A 182 5.00 7.35 8.01
N PHE A 183 4.80 6.83 6.80
CA PHE A 183 5.27 5.49 6.43
C PHE A 183 6.80 5.39 6.52
N GLN A 184 7.52 6.43 6.12
CA GLN A 184 8.99 6.47 6.20
C GLN A 184 9.48 6.53 7.65
N GLN A 185 8.83 7.31 8.50
CA GLN A 185 9.09 7.32 9.93
C GLN A 185 8.87 5.94 10.52
N GLY A 186 7.73 5.31 10.21
CA GLY A 186 7.42 3.95 10.66
C GLY A 186 8.47 2.93 10.22
N LEU A 187 8.90 2.98 8.95
CA LEU A 187 9.91 2.06 8.42
C LEU A 187 11.26 2.22 9.12
N SER A 188 11.65 3.45 9.44
CA SER A 188 12.85 3.73 10.23
C SER A 188 12.75 3.11 11.62
N LEU A 189 11.63 3.32 12.31
CA LEU A 189 11.40 2.79 13.66
C LEU A 189 11.36 1.25 13.68
N ALA A 190 10.70 0.62 12.70
CA ALA A 190 10.63 -0.84 12.57
C ALA A 190 12.00 -1.46 12.26
N THR A 191 12.79 -0.79 11.42
CA THR A 191 14.16 -1.21 11.11
C THR A 191 15.05 -1.11 12.34
N GLU A 192 14.91 -0.04 13.13
CA GLU A 192 15.63 0.16 14.39
C GLU A 192 15.23 -0.88 15.44
N ALA A 193 13.96 -1.28 15.50
CA ALA A 193 13.48 -2.37 16.34
C ALA A 193 14.00 -3.74 15.90
N GLY A 194 14.40 -3.89 14.63
CA GLY A 194 14.69 -5.19 14.03
C GLY A 194 13.45 -6.08 13.90
N ASP A 195 12.27 -5.48 13.74
CA ASP A 195 10.98 -6.19 13.67
C ASP A 195 10.62 -6.50 12.20
N PRO A 196 10.76 -7.77 11.74
CA PRO A 196 10.51 -8.11 10.34
C PRO A 196 9.02 -8.01 9.99
N HIS A 197 8.12 -8.23 10.96
CA HIS A 197 6.69 -8.23 10.73
C HIS A 197 6.17 -6.81 10.53
N VAL A 198 6.54 -5.86 11.41
CA VAL A 198 6.16 -4.44 11.24
C VAL A 198 6.82 -3.86 9.99
N THR A 199 8.07 -4.25 9.69
CA THR A 199 8.76 -3.84 8.46
C THR A 199 8.00 -4.31 7.20
N ALA A 200 7.59 -5.59 7.14
CA ALA A 200 6.82 -6.11 6.01
C ALA A 200 5.45 -5.45 5.87
N GLN A 201 4.77 -5.18 6.99
CA GLN A 201 3.50 -4.46 7.03
C GLN A 201 3.64 -3.05 6.39
N LEU A 202 4.61 -2.26 6.83
CA LEU A 202 4.89 -0.93 6.29
C LEU A 202 5.27 -0.96 4.81
N LEU A 203 6.12 -1.91 4.38
CA LEU A 203 6.51 -2.05 2.99
C LEU A 203 5.31 -2.42 2.10
N SER A 204 4.40 -3.27 2.58
CA SER A 204 3.15 -3.59 1.89
C SER A 204 2.25 -2.37 1.72
N ASP A 205 2.10 -1.57 2.78
CA ASP A 205 1.21 -0.39 2.75
C ASP A 205 1.81 0.78 1.96
N MET A 206 3.14 0.96 2.00
CA MET A 206 3.86 1.84 1.08
C MET A 206 3.68 1.43 -0.37
N ALA A 207 3.70 0.11 -0.65
CA ALA A 207 3.44 -0.40 -1.99
C ALA A 207 1.99 -0.09 -2.43
N GLY A 208 1.01 -0.27 -1.55
CA GLY A 208 -0.39 0.06 -1.82
C GLY A 208 -0.60 1.57 -2.09
N HIS A 209 0.09 2.44 -1.35
CA HIS A 209 0.10 3.88 -1.62
C HIS A 209 0.69 4.20 -3.00
N ALA A 210 1.81 3.56 -3.37
CA ALA A 210 2.44 3.72 -4.67
C ALA A 210 1.55 3.21 -5.81
N VAL A 211 0.87 2.08 -5.65
CA VAL A 211 -0.16 1.56 -6.56
C VAL A 211 -1.26 2.59 -6.78
N TYR A 212 -1.82 3.15 -5.70
CA TYR A 212 -2.86 4.18 -5.80
C TYR A 212 -2.40 5.42 -6.57
N ARG A 213 -1.12 5.80 -6.43
CA ARG A 213 -0.48 6.90 -7.16
C ARG A 213 0.00 6.53 -8.57
N ARG A 214 -0.30 5.31 -9.05
CA ARG A 214 0.14 4.79 -10.37
C ARG A 214 1.66 4.79 -10.53
N ARG A 215 2.39 4.44 -9.46
CA ARG A 215 3.87 4.32 -9.42
C ARG A 215 4.29 2.86 -9.22
N PRO A 216 4.06 1.96 -10.20
CA PRO A 216 4.26 0.52 -10.01
C PRO A 216 5.71 0.13 -9.74
N ALA A 217 6.69 0.83 -10.31
CA ALA A 217 8.11 0.56 -10.06
C ALA A 217 8.49 0.73 -8.57
N GLU A 218 7.86 1.69 -7.88
CA GLU A 218 8.11 1.92 -6.46
C GLU A 218 7.40 0.90 -5.58
N ALA A 219 6.18 0.50 -5.96
CA ALA A 219 5.47 -0.58 -5.29
C ALA A 219 6.27 -1.89 -5.36
N LEU A 220 6.79 -2.24 -6.55
CA LEU A 220 7.63 -3.41 -6.73
C LEU A 220 8.95 -3.32 -5.94
N ALA A 221 9.55 -2.13 -5.82
CA ALA A 221 10.73 -1.93 -5.00
C ALA A 221 10.47 -2.15 -3.51
N CYS A 222 9.31 -1.75 -2.99
CA CYS A 222 8.92 -2.02 -1.61
C CYS A 222 8.76 -3.53 -1.36
N VAL A 223 8.11 -4.26 -2.29
CA VAL A 223 7.96 -5.71 -2.17
C VAL A 223 9.31 -6.43 -2.26
N GLU A 224 10.22 -5.99 -3.13
CA GLU A 224 11.57 -6.57 -3.21
C GLU A 224 12.37 -6.31 -1.92
N ALA A 225 12.21 -5.14 -1.29
CA ALA A 225 12.85 -4.85 0.00
C ALA A 225 12.38 -5.78 1.13
N ALA A 226 11.17 -6.35 1.03
CA ALA A 226 10.62 -7.29 2.00
C ALA A 226 10.97 -8.76 1.71
N ARG A 227 11.65 -9.06 0.59
CA ARG A 227 11.85 -10.42 0.08
C ARG A 227 12.51 -11.35 1.08
N ASP A 228 13.57 -10.89 1.74
CA ASP A 228 14.39 -11.70 2.64
C ASP A 228 13.90 -11.65 4.10
N LEU A 229 12.83 -10.90 4.40
CA LEU A 229 12.27 -10.84 5.75
C LEU A 229 11.62 -12.18 6.10
N GLU A 230 11.85 -12.71 7.29
CA GLU A 230 11.13 -13.86 7.82
C GLU A 230 9.88 -13.38 8.56
N VAL A 231 8.70 -13.65 7.98
CA VAL A 231 7.41 -13.13 8.47
C VAL A 231 6.33 -14.19 8.39
N VAL A 232 5.29 -14.03 9.22
CA VAL A 232 4.09 -14.88 9.15
C VAL A 232 3.48 -14.92 7.73
N PRO A 233 2.87 -16.05 7.33
CA PRO A 233 2.34 -16.23 5.97
C PRO A 233 1.31 -15.18 5.55
N THR A 234 0.48 -14.68 6.48
CA THR A 234 -0.52 -13.63 6.19
C THR A 234 0.11 -12.32 5.71
N LEU A 235 1.26 -11.90 6.25
CA LEU A 235 1.98 -10.72 5.78
C LEU A 235 2.70 -10.98 4.44
N ARG A 236 3.23 -12.19 4.25
CA ARG A 236 3.82 -12.57 2.96
C ARG A 236 2.78 -12.60 1.84
N ALA A 237 1.60 -13.14 2.11
CA ALA A 237 0.46 -13.12 1.19
C ALA A 237 0.07 -11.69 0.80
N ALA A 238 0.01 -10.77 1.78
CA ALA A 238 -0.26 -9.36 1.50
C ALA A 238 0.78 -8.71 0.57
N LEU A 239 2.08 -9.02 0.75
CA LEU A 239 3.15 -8.57 -0.13
C LEU A 239 3.01 -9.12 -1.55
N TYR A 240 2.58 -10.37 -1.72
CA TYR A 240 2.29 -10.94 -3.04
C TYR A 240 1.05 -10.32 -3.68
N ALA A 241 0.00 -10.05 -2.90
CA ALA A 241 -1.21 -9.41 -3.40
C ALA A 241 -0.93 -7.99 -3.89
N VAL A 242 -0.23 -7.15 -3.13
CA VAL A 242 0.12 -5.79 -3.57
C VAL A 242 1.12 -5.79 -4.73
N ARG A 243 1.93 -6.84 -4.87
CA ARG A 243 2.75 -7.06 -6.07
C ARG A 243 1.88 -7.33 -7.30
N ALA A 244 0.82 -8.13 -7.16
CA ALA A 244 -0.15 -8.34 -8.22
C ALA A 244 -0.85 -7.01 -8.57
N GLU A 245 -1.24 -6.19 -7.60
CA GLU A 245 -1.82 -4.87 -7.85
C GLU A 245 -0.90 -3.96 -8.68
N ALA A 246 0.40 -3.95 -8.38
CA ALA A 246 1.40 -3.22 -9.16
C ALA A 246 1.48 -3.69 -10.62
N TYR A 247 1.38 -5.00 -10.87
CA TYR A 247 1.29 -5.54 -12.23
C TYR A 247 -0.05 -5.24 -12.90
N GLY A 248 -1.14 -5.18 -12.13
CA GLY A 248 -2.44 -4.74 -12.62
C GLY A 248 -2.42 -3.29 -13.12
N VAL A 249 -1.69 -2.39 -12.44
CA VAL A 249 -1.45 -1.02 -12.94
C VAL A 249 -0.76 -1.03 -14.31
N LEU A 250 0.14 -1.98 -14.55
CA LEU A 250 0.87 -2.14 -15.81
C LEU A 250 0.02 -2.84 -16.89
N GLY A 251 -1.03 -3.56 -16.51
CA GLY A 251 -1.85 -4.38 -17.41
C GLY A 251 -1.24 -5.75 -17.72
N GLU A 252 -0.27 -6.20 -16.92
CA GLU A 252 0.47 -7.45 -17.12
C GLU A 252 -0.30 -8.64 -16.53
N GLN A 253 -1.35 -9.08 -17.23
CA GLN A 253 -2.32 -10.07 -16.73
C GLN A 253 -1.67 -11.38 -16.24
N SER A 254 -0.72 -11.95 -16.99
CA SER A 254 -0.05 -13.20 -16.59
C SER A 254 0.76 -13.07 -15.30
N LEU A 255 1.27 -11.87 -15.00
CA LEU A 255 1.95 -11.59 -13.74
C LEU A 255 0.95 -11.38 -12.61
N VAL A 256 -0.21 -10.77 -12.88
CA VAL A 256 -1.30 -10.66 -11.91
C VAL A 256 -1.72 -12.04 -11.46
N GLU A 257 -2.09 -12.93 -12.38
CA GLU A 257 -2.50 -14.32 -12.10
C GLU A 257 -1.43 -15.07 -11.28
N ARG A 258 -0.17 -15.03 -11.73
CA ARG A 258 0.93 -15.70 -11.02
C ARG A 258 1.09 -15.23 -9.57
N TRP A 259 0.91 -13.94 -9.31
CA TRP A 259 1.13 -13.38 -7.96
C TRP A 259 -0.11 -13.47 -7.08
N THR A 260 -1.33 -13.45 -7.64
CA THR A 260 -2.55 -13.73 -6.89
C THR A 260 -2.59 -15.21 -6.46
N GLU A 261 -2.24 -16.14 -7.35
CA GLU A 261 -2.10 -17.57 -7.02
C GLU A 261 -1.11 -17.79 -5.87
N ARG A 262 0.05 -17.13 -5.92
CA ARG A 262 1.03 -17.21 -4.83
C ARG A 262 0.55 -16.58 -3.53
N ALA A 263 -0.20 -15.48 -3.61
CA ALA A 263 -0.78 -14.87 -2.42
C ALA A 263 -1.78 -15.82 -1.74
N VAL A 264 -2.63 -16.50 -2.52
CA VAL A 264 -3.59 -17.50 -2.02
C VAL A 264 -2.86 -18.70 -1.40
N ALA A 265 -1.89 -19.27 -2.11
CA ALA A 265 -1.12 -20.40 -1.61
C ALA A 265 -0.43 -20.07 -0.27
N GLU A 266 0.23 -18.92 -0.20
CA GLU A 266 0.91 -18.47 1.02
C GLU A 266 -0.07 -18.22 2.17
N ALA A 267 -1.25 -17.67 1.90
CA ALA A 267 -2.25 -17.40 2.95
C ALA A 267 -2.79 -18.67 3.63
N THR A 268 -2.66 -19.83 2.97
CA THR A 268 -3.07 -21.13 3.52
C THR A 268 -1.95 -21.88 4.23
N GLU A 269 -0.72 -21.37 4.17
CA GLU A 269 0.45 -22.00 4.78
C GLU A 269 0.41 -21.90 6.32
N SER A 270 0.89 -22.93 7.01
CA SER A 270 1.01 -22.94 8.46
C SER A 270 2.47 -22.89 8.89
N ARG A 271 2.82 -21.86 9.67
CA ARG A 271 4.17 -21.65 10.24
C ARG A 271 4.10 -21.53 11.76
N PRO A 272 3.86 -22.65 12.48
CA PRO A 272 3.76 -22.64 13.95
C PRO A 272 5.08 -22.30 14.65
N ASP A 273 6.19 -22.40 13.93
CA ASP A 273 7.53 -22.01 14.35
C ASP A 273 7.74 -20.49 14.38
N LEU A 274 6.92 -19.72 13.67
CA LEU A 274 6.97 -18.26 13.69
C LEU A 274 6.01 -17.69 14.74
N PRO A 275 6.49 -16.82 15.64
CA PRO A 275 5.64 -16.18 16.62
C PRO A 275 4.66 -15.25 15.90
N HIS A 276 3.36 -15.53 16.03
CA HIS A 276 2.33 -14.66 15.50
C HIS A 276 2.26 -13.38 16.37
N PRO A 277 2.49 -12.18 15.80
CA PRO A 277 2.48 -10.96 16.59
C PRO A 277 1.06 -10.70 17.12
N THR A 278 0.95 -10.31 18.40
CA THR A 278 -0.32 -9.96 19.04
C THR A 278 -0.92 -8.67 18.47
N TRP A 279 -0.07 -7.76 17.97
CA TRP A 279 -0.49 -6.54 17.29
C TRP A 279 -0.94 -6.77 15.85
N LEU A 280 -0.71 -7.97 15.28
CA LEU A 280 -0.99 -8.21 13.85
C LEU A 280 -2.41 -7.76 13.54
N PRO A 281 -2.60 -6.86 12.56
CA PRO A 281 -3.88 -6.22 12.42
C PRO A 281 -4.95 -7.27 12.11
N SER A 282 -6.02 -7.28 12.90
CA SER A 282 -7.09 -8.26 12.79
C SER A 282 -7.81 -8.22 11.44
N PHE A 283 -7.63 -7.15 10.67
CA PHE A 283 -8.11 -7.05 9.30
C PHE A 283 -7.23 -7.77 8.26
N ARG A 284 -6.05 -8.29 8.62
CA ARG A 284 -5.19 -9.10 7.72
C ARG A 284 -5.73 -10.54 7.65
N GLY A 285 -6.98 -10.68 7.21
CA GLY A 285 -7.70 -11.93 7.04
C GLY A 285 -8.02 -12.24 5.56
N PRO A 286 -8.67 -13.39 5.29
CA PRO A 286 -9.06 -13.82 3.94
C PRO A 286 -9.80 -12.74 3.14
N GLU A 287 -10.65 -11.96 3.80
CA GLU A 287 -11.46 -10.93 3.18
C GLU A 287 -10.63 -9.74 2.67
N SER A 288 -9.55 -9.40 3.39
CA SER A 288 -8.59 -8.38 2.92
C SER A 288 -7.73 -8.87 1.76
N LEU A 289 -7.46 -10.17 1.72
CA LEU A 289 -6.76 -10.80 0.61
C LEU A 289 -7.64 -10.80 -0.64
N ASP A 290 -8.92 -11.18 -0.51
CA ASP A 290 -9.93 -11.07 -1.57
C ASP A 290 -10.03 -9.64 -2.10
N ALA A 291 -10.09 -8.64 -1.21
CA ALA A 291 -10.12 -7.24 -1.63
C ALA A 291 -8.91 -6.83 -2.47
N SER A 292 -7.71 -7.33 -2.11
CA SER A 292 -6.44 -7.01 -2.79
C SER A 292 -6.32 -7.74 -4.14
N ILE A 293 -6.68 -9.04 -4.17
CA ILE A 293 -6.73 -9.84 -5.40
C ILE A 293 -7.73 -9.24 -6.39
N GLY A 294 -8.96 -8.98 -5.94
CA GLY A 294 -9.99 -8.34 -6.74
C GLY A 294 -9.51 -7.00 -7.29
N PHE A 295 -8.84 -6.19 -6.46
CA PHE A 295 -8.29 -4.91 -6.90
C PHE A 295 -7.20 -5.05 -7.97
N ALA A 296 -6.32 -6.06 -7.88
CA ALA A 296 -5.33 -6.33 -8.91
C ALA A 296 -5.97 -6.66 -10.28
N HIS A 297 -7.00 -7.50 -10.27
CA HIS A 297 -7.76 -7.83 -11.48
C HIS A 297 -8.55 -6.63 -12.00
N TYR A 298 -9.15 -5.81 -11.13
CA TYR A 298 -9.85 -4.58 -11.53
C TYR A 298 -8.90 -3.57 -12.18
N LEU A 299 -7.71 -3.38 -11.63
CA LEU A 299 -6.69 -2.52 -12.23
C LEU A 299 -6.28 -3.02 -13.62
N THR A 300 -6.19 -4.34 -13.80
CA THR A 300 -5.91 -4.98 -15.08
C THR A 300 -7.03 -4.73 -16.08
N TYR A 301 -8.29 -4.94 -15.67
CA TYR A 301 -9.47 -4.65 -16.48
C TYR A 301 -9.53 -3.19 -16.92
N LEU A 302 -9.33 -2.24 -16.00
CA LEU A 302 -9.30 -0.81 -16.34
C LEU A 302 -8.17 -0.45 -17.31
N ARG A 303 -7.07 -1.21 -17.33
CA ARG A 303 -5.89 -0.93 -18.15
C ARG A 303 -5.97 -1.57 -19.53
N SER A 304 -6.41 -2.82 -19.59
CA SER A 304 -6.30 -3.70 -20.75
C SER A 304 -7.64 -4.24 -21.26
N GLY A 305 -8.74 -3.99 -20.53
CA GLY A 305 -10.03 -4.64 -20.76
C GLY A 305 -10.00 -6.12 -20.40
N GLY A 306 -10.86 -6.90 -21.08
CA GLY A 306 -10.88 -8.36 -20.98
C GLY A 306 -11.89 -8.90 -19.96
N THR A 307 -12.71 -9.84 -20.42
CA THR A 307 -13.79 -10.47 -19.63
C THR A 307 -13.24 -11.26 -18.46
N ASP A 308 -12.10 -11.94 -18.61
CA ASP A 308 -11.50 -12.74 -17.53
C ASP A 308 -11.04 -11.87 -16.36
N ALA A 309 -10.38 -10.75 -16.64
CA ALA A 309 -9.95 -9.80 -15.60
C ALA A 309 -11.16 -9.18 -14.88
N ALA A 310 -12.22 -8.83 -15.63
CA ALA A 310 -13.45 -8.32 -15.05
C ALA A 310 -14.16 -9.35 -14.16
N ASN A 311 -14.29 -10.60 -14.62
CA ASN A 311 -14.94 -11.68 -13.88
C ASN A 311 -14.19 -12.02 -12.59
N ASN A 312 -12.86 -12.17 -12.66
CA ASN A 312 -12.04 -12.39 -11.46
C ASN A 312 -12.14 -11.22 -10.48
N ALA A 313 -12.11 -9.98 -10.99
CA ALA A 313 -12.29 -8.80 -10.15
C ALA A 313 -13.65 -8.82 -9.44
N LEU A 314 -14.74 -9.08 -10.19
CA LEU A 314 -16.10 -9.14 -9.66
C LEU A 314 -16.26 -10.22 -8.60
N GLU A 315 -15.77 -11.44 -8.85
CA GLU A 315 -15.84 -12.55 -7.89
C GLU A 315 -15.19 -12.18 -6.55
N HIS A 316 -13.91 -11.77 -6.58
CA HIS A 316 -13.14 -11.46 -5.38
C HIS A 316 -13.67 -10.22 -4.66
N MET A 317 -14.08 -9.18 -5.39
CA MET A 317 -14.67 -7.98 -4.78
C MET A 317 -16.02 -8.26 -4.14
N THR A 318 -16.84 -9.12 -4.72
CA THR A 318 -18.14 -9.52 -4.15
C THR A 318 -17.94 -10.27 -2.85
N ARG A 319 -17.00 -11.22 -2.78
CA ARG A 319 -16.60 -11.88 -1.52
C ARG A 319 -16.14 -10.87 -0.47
N ALA A 320 -15.27 -9.95 -0.84
CA ALA A 320 -14.76 -8.91 0.06
C ALA A 320 -15.85 -7.91 0.51
N ALA A 321 -16.86 -7.64 -0.33
CA ALA A 321 -17.98 -6.76 0.00
C ALA A 321 -18.95 -7.41 1.02
N HIS A 322 -19.14 -8.73 0.95
CA HIS A 322 -20.02 -9.48 1.85
C HIS A 322 -19.34 -9.97 3.13
N ALA A 323 -18.06 -9.65 3.34
CA ALA A 323 -17.36 -9.86 4.60
C ALA A 323 -18.17 -9.24 5.76
N GLY A 324 -18.66 -10.08 6.67
CA GLY A 324 -19.46 -9.64 7.82
C GLY A 324 -18.74 -8.64 8.74
N ALA A 325 -19.51 -7.96 9.59
CA ALA A 325 -18.98 -7.09 10.65
C ALA A 325 -18.08 -7.88 11.64
N PRO A 326 -17.06 -7.26 12.27
CA PRO A 326 -16.97 -5.83 12.62
C PRO A 326 -16.39 -4.91 11.54
N TYR A 327 -16.01 -5.43 10.36
CA TYR A 327 -15.31 -4.68 9.32
C TYR A 327 -16.19 -4.12 8.21
N ARG A 328 -17.46 -3.75 8.48
CA ARG A 328 -18.21 -2.85 7.58
C ARG A 328 -17.49 -1.50 7.56
N SER A 329 -16.47 -1.44 6.73
CA SER A 329 -15.36 -0.49 6.80
C SER A 329 -15.22 0.14 5.43
N ARG A 330 -14.40 1.18 5.37
CA ARG A 330 -13.98 1.79 4.10
C ARG A 330 -13.54 0.74 3.06
N SER A 331 -12.97 -0.39 3.48
CA SER A 331 -12.52 -1.45 2.57
C SER A 331 -13.66 -2.21 1.91
N THR A 332 -14.70 -2.59 2.66
CA THR A 332 -15.86 -3.31 2.11
C THR A 332 -16.62 -2.42 1.14
N ALA A 333 -16.79 -1.14 1.47
CA ALA A 333 -17.39 -0.16 0.56
C ALA A 333 -16.56 0.03 -0.72
N LEU A 334 -15.24 0.07 -0.65
CA LEU A 334 -14.39 0.13 -1.84
C LEU A 334 -14.58 -1.09 -2.73
N SER A 335 -14.63 -2.30 -2.17
CA SER A 335 -14.88 -3.52 -2.93
C SER A 335 -16.27 -3.51 -3.59
N ALA A 336 -17.30 -3.12 -2.84
CA ALA A 336 -18.67 -3.05 -3.35
C ALA A 336 -18.83 -2.02 -4.49
N LEU A 337 -18.27 -0.81 -4.34
CA LEU A 337 -18.31 0.22 -5.39
C LEU A 337 -17.63 -0.26 -6.68
N ARG A 338 -16.50 -0.94 -6.57
CA ARG A 338 -15.77 -1.46 -7.73
C ARG A 338 -16.49 -2.63 -8.39
N ALA A 339 -17.08 -3.53 -7.60
CA ALA A 339 -17.94 -4.60 -8.12
C ALA A 339 -19.13 -4.03 -8.89
N ALA A 340 -19.80 -3.00 -8.35
CA ALA A 340 -20.88 -2.30 -9.04
C ALA A 340 -20.43 -1.67 -10.36
N VAL A 341 -19.26 -1.00 -10.38
CA VAL A 341 -18.66 -0.46 -11.61
C VAL A 341 -18.46 -1.58 -12.65
N ILE A 342 -17.91 -2.73 -12.25
CA ILE A 342 -17.69 -3.85 -13.18
C ILE A 342 -19.03 -4.37 -13.72
N GLN A 343 -20.02 -4.61 -12.86
CA GLN A 343 -21.35 -5.10 -13.26
C GLN A 343 -22.03 -4.17 -14.28
N MET A 344 -21.86 -2.86 -14.13
CA MET A 344 -22.41 -1.87 -15.07
C MET A 344 -21.63 -1.76 -16.40
N SER A 345 -20.36 -2.20 -16.43
CA SER A 345 -19.45 -1.92 -17.55
C SER A 345 -19.17 -3.13 -18.45
N LEU A 346 -19.71 -4.31 -18.13
CA LEU A 346 -19.54 -5.52 -18.93
C LEU A 346 -20.47 -5.53 -20.16
N ASP A 347 -20.06 -6.19 -21.25
CA ASP A 347 -20.90 -6.35 -22.45
C ASP A 347 -22.20 -7.13 -22.15
N ASN A 348 -22.14 -8.04 -21.17
CA ASN A 348 -23.27 -8.77 -20.60
C ASN A 348 -23.65 -8.23 -19.21
N ALA A 349 -23.64 -6.90 -19.06
CA ALA A 349 -23.91 -6.22 -17.80
C ALA A 349 -25.21 -6.70 -17.14
N ASP A 350 -25.11 -7.04 -15.85
CA ASP A 350 -26.25 -7.13 -14.95
C ASP A 350 -26.44 -5.75 -14.33
N LEU A 351 -27.11 -4.86 -15.07
CA LEU A 351 -27.33 -3.47 -14.66
C LEU A 351 -28.10 -3.40 -13.35
N GLU A 352 -29.13 -4.25 -13.17
CA GLU A 352 -29.94 -4.28 -11.95
C GLU A 352 -29.06 -4.58 -10.73
N ALA A 353 -28.26 -5.66 -10.77
CA ALA A 353 -27.35 -6.00 -9.70
C ALA A 353 -26.32 -4.89 -9.43
N GLY A 354 -25.81 -4.26 -10.50
CA GLY A 354 -24.88 -3.14 -10.41
C GLY A 354 -25.51 -1.94 -9.69
N PHE A 355 -26.72 -1.54 -10.07
CA PHE A 355 -27.44 -0.42 -9.46
C PHE A 355 -27.83 -0.72 -8.02
N ASP A 356 -28.29 -1.93 -7.70
CA ASP A 356 -28.64 -2.34 -6.34
C ASP A 356 -27.42 -2.30 -5.40
N LEU A 357 -26.29 -2.83 -5.85
CA LEU A 357 -25.06 -2.82 -5.06
C LEU A 357 -24.52 -1.40 -4.89
N ALA A 358 -24.57 -0.59 -5.95
CA ALA A 358 -24.19 0.82 -5.91
C ALA A 358 -25.06 1.61 -4.92
N TRP A 359 -26.38 1.43 -5.01
CA TRP A 359 -27.37 2.13 -4.20
C TRP A 359 -27.25 1.79 -2.72
N SER A 360 -27.25 0.49 -2.39
CA SER A 360 -27.08 0.00 -1.02
C SER A 360 -25.77 0.51 -0.40
N THR A 361 -24.66 0.43 -1.15
CA THR A 361 -23.37 0.93 -0.68
C THR A 361 -23.38 2.44 -0.45
N CYS A 362 -23.93 3.22 -1.38
CA CYS A 362 -23.97 4.68 -1.25
C CYS A 362 -24.82 5.15 -0.06
N ASN A 363 -25.93 4.46 0.23
CA ASN A 363 -26.77 4.79 1.38
C ASN A 363 -26.15 4.43 2.73
N GLU A 364 -25.29 3.41 2.77
CA GLU A 364 -24.60 3.01 4.00
C GLU A 364 -23.27 3.76 4.23
N LEU A 365 -22.79 4.54 3.27
CA LEU A 365 -21.51 5.26 3.39
C LEU A 365 -21.60 6.44 4.37
N PRO A 366 -20.92 6.39 5.54
CA PRO A 366 -21.15 7.36 6.61
C PRO A 366 -20.54 8.75 6.36
N ASP A 367 -19.66 8.93 5.38
CA ASP A 367 -19.24 10.21 4.81
C ASP A 367 -18.15 9.93 3.75
N ALA A 368 -18.22 10.50 2.55
CA ALA A 368 -17.27 10.20 1.46
C ALA A 368 -15.91 10.95 1.59
N ARG A 369 -15.44 11.16 2.83
CA ARG A 369 -14.21 11.92 3.14
C ARG A 369 -12.93 11.22 2.68
N SER A 370 -13.02 9.96 2.28
CA SER A 370 -11.88 9.24 1.74
C SER A 370 -11.66 9.57 0.26
N VAL A 371 -10.46 10.02 -0.11
CA VAL A 371 -10.07 10.23 -1.52
C VAL A 371 -10.08 8.95 -2.35
N ARG A 372 -10.01 7.77 -1.69
CA ARG A 372 -10.16 6.48 -2.36
C ARG A 372 -11.62 6.25 -2.72
N ILE A 373 -12.54 6.46 -1.78
CA ILE A 373 -13.99 6.39 -2.02
C ILE A 373 -14.39 7.41 -3.09
N GLY A 374 -13.94 8.66 -3.00
CA GLY A 374 -14.24 9.69 -4.01
C GLY A 374 -13.79 9.31 -5.42
N ARG A 375 -12.67 8.57 -5.58
CA ARG A 375 -12.23 8.03 -6.87
C ARG A 375 -13.16 6.94 -7.40
N GLU A 376 -13.61 6.02 -6.54
CA GLU A 376 -14.54 4.97 -6.97
C GLU A 376 -15.94 5.53 -7.25
N LEU A 377 -16.43 6.51 -6.46
CA LEU A 377 -17.68 7.24 -6.74
C LEU A 377 -17.64 7.96 -8.09
N LYS A 378 -16.48 8.50 -8.49
CA LYS A 378 -16.31 9.06 -9.83
C LYS A 378 -16.40 7.98 -10.92
N SER A 379 -15.77 6.83 -10.71
CA SER A 379 -15.82 5.71 -11.66
C SER A 379 -17.24 5.15 -11.78
N LEU A 380 -17.99 5.12 -10.68
CA LEU A 380 -19.39 4.73 -10.65
C LEU A 380 -20.31 5.75 -11.36
N ASP A 381 -20.04 7.05 -11.20
CA ASP A 381 -20.74 8.09 -11.98
C ASP A 381 -20.52 7.90 -13.49
N GLU A 382 -19.28 7.60 -13.90
CA GLU A 382 -18.94 7.34 -15.30
C GLU A 382 -19.65 6.09 -15.83
N ALA A 383 -19.60 4.97 -15.09
CA ALA A 383 -20.27 3.72 -15.47
C ALA A 383 -21.80 3.88 -15.55
N SER A 384 -22.43 4.53 -14.55
CA SER A 384 -23.88 4.77 -14.56
C SER A 384 -24.32 5.68 -15.72
N SER A 385 -23.49 6.64 -16.17
CA SER A 385 -23.80 7.46 -17.36
C SER A 385 -23.92 6.64 -18.65
N GLN A 386 -23.17 5.53 -18.73
CA GLN A 386 -23.11 4.68 -19.92
C GLN A 386 -24.24 3.65 -19.95
N ALA A 387 -24.96 3.45 -18.83
CA ALA A 387 -26.10 2.53 -18.72
C ALA A 387 -27.38 3.02 -19.41
N GLY A 388 -27.35 4.16 -20.11
CA GLY A 388 -28.46 4.61 -20.96
C GLY A 388 -29.72 5.01 -20.19
N HIS A 389 -30.86 4.41 -20.55
CA HIS A 389 -32.20 4.74 -20.01
C HIS A 389 -32.58 3.91 -18.77
N HIS A 390 -31.62 3.31 -18.05
CA HIS A 390 -31.93 2.58 -16.82
C HIS A 390 -32.53 3.53 -15.76
N ASP A 391 -33.65 3.15 -15.15
CA ASP A 391 -34.42 4.05 -14.28
C ASP A 391 -33.61 4.54 -13.07
N GLY A 392 -32.70 3.72 -12.55
CA GLY A 392 -31.80 4.06 -11.44
C GLY A 392 -30.70 5.09 -11.73
N VAL A 393 -30.47 5.49 -13.00
CA VAL A 393 -29.36 6.38 -13.38
C VAL A 393 -29.48 7.74 -12.69
N HIS A 394 -30.65 8.37 -12.76
CA HIS A 394 -30.84 9.72 -12.22
C HIS A 394 -30.66 9.76 -10.69
N GLU A 395 -31.27 8.80 -10.00
CA GLU A 395 -31.24 8.73 -8.54
C GLU A 395 -29.83 8.44 -8.02
N LEU A 396 -29.14 7.44 -8.58
CA LEU A 396 -27.79 7.10 -8.17
C LEU A 396 -26.81 8.26 -8.39
N ARG A 397 -26.88 8.95 -9.55
CA ARG A 397 -26.00 10.09 -9.84
C ARG A 397 -26.25 11.26 -8.90
N SER A 398 -27.51 11.51 -8.52
CA SER A 398 -27.86 12.52 -7.51
C SER A 398 -27.25 12.19 -6.14
N THR A 399 -27.36 10.93 -5.71
CA THR A 399 -26.73 10.45 -4.47
C THR A 399 -25.20 10.58 -4.52
N ILE A 400 -24.57 10.20 -5.64
CA ILE A 400 -23.12 10.36 -5.83
C ILE A 400 -22.71 11.83 -5.77
N ALA A 401 -23.46 12.74 -6.40
CA ALA A 401 -23.18 14.18 -6.38
C ALA A 401 -23.23 14.72 -4.95
N THR A 402 -24.23 14.31 -4.17
CA THR A 402 -24.38 14.68 -2.76
C THR A 402 -23.19 14.20 -1.92
N LEU A 403 -22.84 12.91 -2.05
CA LEU A 403 -21.69 12.32 -1.35
C LEU A 403 -20.36 13.01 -1.71
N ARG A 404 -20.19 13.44 -2.95
CA ARG A 404 -18.97 14.11 -3.43
C ARG A 404 -18.91 15.61 -3.09
N GLY A 405 -19.96 16.18 -2.48
CA GLY A 405 -20.03 17.61 -2.11
C GLY A 405 -20.42 18.55 -3.26
N GLY A 406 -21.17 18.08 -4.27
CA GLY A 406 -21.82 18.90 -5.30
C GLY A 406 -23.13 19.55 -4.81
N PRO A 407 -23.67 20.58 -5.49
CA PRO A 407 -24.61 21.54 -4.90
C PRO A 407 -25.93 20.88 -4.46
N GLU A 408 -26.52 21.40 -3.37
CA GLU A 408 -27.86 21.01 -2.90
C GLU A 408 -28.89 21.08 -4.05
N PRO A 409 -29.86 20.17 -4.09
CA PRO A 409 -30.95 20.24 -5.06
C PRO A 409 -31.81 21.48 -4.79
N VAL A 410 -32.01 22.31 -5.81
CA VAL A 410 -33.13 23.24 -5.93
C VAL A 410 -33.96 22.84 -7.13
#